data_AF-A0A8D8D057-F1
#
_entry.id   AF-A0A8D8D057-F1
#
_cell.length_a   1.000
_cell.length_b   1.000
_cell.length_c   1.000
_cell.angle_alpha   90.00
_cell.angle_beta   90.00
_cell.angle_gamma   90.00
#
_symmetry.space_group_name_H-M   'P 1'
#
loop_
_entity.id
_entity.type
_entity.pdbx_description
1 polymer ?
#
loop_
_entity_poly.entity_id
_entity_poly.type
_entity_poly.pdbx_seq_one_letter_code
_entity_poly.pdbx_strand_id
1 'polypeptide(L)'
;MKHNGLPGQQLKMDLQRLLKVFRVVAFTWVCLAATCCVRLADARIGYFWHITDLHFDSYYTTKGDIFRSCWENEHHSGTSNTKRPGPYGDHMCDSPWSLLESATQAMKSKQGDNVEFVLWTGDGLSHSARRLHEPNRLELLRNITELMSRTFPSQFVFPVLGHDDGTPNFVQLGELWRHWLPSEALQTFEKGGYYTIEQTKSNLRIIALNTNYMRHDAKYSQSHSSAVKQRPDGSIHYTGGHGYDRDHHMGLGKHYHRDGIVVGSPGGPGYPVYSSDRRNSYSSSGGVSRIDGSSSSSGSGSVGGHVSALSGSNSHESEKQWEWLEDTLEKFSNKKENVYIVGHIPPGSDERHIGHTMPYGHTSFTEKNNARYLRLVKKYSSIIQGQFFGHLHSDSFRVVYNDIGKPVSWMMIAPSISPRRMGESNNPAMRLYKFDTDSGQVLDYTQYYLDLDQANLQEEAVWQPEYNLTTYYYGLAEVSSVALHNLADRFSNADDTQFAKYYRANSVRYSTQSCEGICLLNHYCAITRLDYREFRHCLETSAKALASKNGSGGHGFPGVALVPLMACLVALVNFRTAVVEAVMVSWLVVLQVAGGWIAPGGSIVAGGHQ
;
A
#
# COMPACT_ATOMS: atom_id res chain seq x y z
N MET A 1 76.84 -42.77 -37.16
CA MET A 1 75.40 -43.07 -37.30
C MET A 1 75.05 -44.02 -36.16
N LYS A 2 74.46 -43.52 -35.07
CA LYS A 2 73.05 -43.18 -34.80
C LYS A 2 72.38 -44.32 -34.01
N HIS A 3 72.05 -43.94 -32.77
CA HIS A 3 71.41 -44.69 -31.70
C HIS A 3 70.00 -45.19 -32.05
N ASN A 4 69.67 -46.37 -31.52
CA ASN A 4 68.28 -46.81 -31.32
C ASN A 4 67.81 -46.39 -29.91
N GLY A 5 66.71 -45.63 -29.86
CA GLY A 5 66.00 -45.20 -28.64
C GLY A 5 64.74 -46.05 -28.38
N LEU A 6 64.45 -46.24 -27.09
CA LEU A 6 63.50 -47.17 -26.46
C LEU A 6 61.99 -46.87 -26.69
N PRO A 7 61.10 -47.89 -26.59
CA PRO A 7 59.64 -47.79 -26.79
C PRO A 7 58.86 -47.27 -25.55
N GLY A 8 59.43 -46.37 -24.76
CA GLY A 8 58.86 -45.91 -23.48
C GLY A 8 58.01 -44.62 -23.53
N GLN A 9 58.08 -43.86 -24.64
CA GLN A 9 57.43 -42.54 -24.73
C GLN A 9 55.97 -42.59 -25.23
N GLN A 10 55.61 -43.58 -26.06
CA GLN A 10 54.26 -43.66 -26.65
C GLN A 10 53.19 -44.02 -25.60
N LEU A 11 53.50 -44.97 -24.70
CA LEU A 11 52.57 -45.43 -23.65
C LEU A 11 52.28 -44.36 -22.58
N LYS A 12 53.27 -43.51 -22.27
CA LYS A 12 53.12 -42.39 -21.32
C LYS A 12 52.24 -41.27 -21.88
N MET A 13 52.32 -41.01 -23.19
CA MET A 13 51.47 -40.02 -23.86
C MET A 13 50.00 -40.44 -23.89
N ASP A 14 49.72 -41.74 -24.04
CA ASP A 14 48.36 -42.27 -24.09
C ASP A 14 47.68 -42.24 -22.72
N LEU A 15 48.42 -42.60 -21.66
CA LEU A 15 47.91 -42.53 -20.28
C LEU A 15 47.61 -41.09 -19.84
N GLN A 16 48.43 -40.12 -20.26
CA GLN A 16 48.18 -38.70 -19.97
C GLN A 16 46.97 -38.13 -20.71
N ARG A 17 46.70 -38.61 -21.94
CA ARG A 17 45.48 -38.23 -22.69
C ARG A 17 44.24 -38.85 -22.05
N LEU A 18 44.29 -40.13 -21.69
CA LEU A 18 43.22 -40.81 -20.96
C LEU A 18 42.90 -40.13 -19.63
N LEU A 19 43.92 -39.76 -18.84
CA LEU A 19 43.73 -39.03 -17.57
C LEU A 19 43.14 -37.62 -17.77
N LYS A 20 43.47 -36.92 -18.88
CA LYS A 20 42.85 -35.63 -19.20
C LYS A 20 41.38 -35.79 -19.60
N VAL A 21 41.05 -36.78 -20.41
CA VAL A 21 39.65 -37.07 -20.80
C VAL A 21 38.84 -37.48 -19.57
N PHE A 22 39.38 -38.34 -18.70
CA PHE A 22 38.73 -38.74 -17.45
C PHE A 22 38.49 -37.54 -16.52
N ARG A 23 39.45 -36.61 -16.42
CA ARG A 23 39.28 -35.39 -15.63
C ARG A 23 38.21 -34.47 -16.20
N VAL A 24 38.15 -34.29 -17.52
CA VAL A 24 37.12 -33.46 -18.16
C VAL A 24 35.74 -34.09 -18.00
N VAL A 25 35.61 -35.40 -18.25
CA VAL A 25 34.36 -36.14 -18.09
C VAL A 25 33.90 -36.13 -16.63
N ALA A 26 34.81 -36.41 -15.68
CA ALA A 26 34.50 -36.34 -14.25
C ALA A 26 34.11 -34.92 -13.83
N PHE A 27 34.78 -33.89 -14.32
CA PHE A 27 34.42 -32.49 -14.02
C PHE A 27 33.06 -32.12 -14.61
N THR A 28 32.74 -32.55 -15.84
CA THR A 28 31.41 -32.34 -16.43
C THR A 28 30.32 -33.11 -15.69
N TRP A 29 30.58 -34.34 -15.24
CA TRP A 29 29.64 -35.12 -14.44
C TRP A 29 29.49 -34.56 -13.02
N VAL A 30 30.54 -34.00 -12.43
CA VAL A 30 30.47 -33.28 -11.15
C VAL A 30 29.74 -31.95 -11.31
N CYS A 31 29.90 -31.24 -12.44
CA CYS A 31 29.13 -30.04 -12.74
C CYS A 31 27.65 -30.35 -13.05
N LEU A 32 27.35 -31.44 -13.77
CA LEU A 32 26.00 -31.93 -14.04
C LEU A 32 25.34 -32.46 -12.77
N ALA A 33 26.06 -33.22 -11.95
CA ALA A 33 25.60 -33.64 -10.64
C ALA A 33 25.47 -32.45 -9.70
N ALA A 34 26.34 -31.44 -9.74
CA ALA A 34 26.19 -30.22 -8.96
C ALA A 34 25.01 -29.37 -9.45
N THR A 35 24.73 -29.31 -10.76
CA THR A 35 23.54 -28.62 -11.30
C THR A 35 22.25 -29.41 -11.08
N CYS A 36 22.30 -30.74 -11.00
CA CYS A 36 21.19 -31.59 -10.54
C CYS A 36 21.04 -31.63 -9.01
N CYS A 37 22.12 -31.40 -8.25
CA CYS A 37 22.17 -31.37 -6.79
C CYS A 37 22.03 -29.96 -6.21
N VAL A 38 22.05 -28.90 -7.03
CA VAL A 38 21.24 -27.71 -6.75
C VAL A 38 19.82 -28.24 -6.80
N ARG A 39 19.38 -28.73 -5.65
CA ARG A 39 18.02 -29.16 -5.42
C ARG A 39 17.14 -28.10 -6.06
N LEU A 40 16.25 -28.52 -6.96
CA LEU A 40 14.93 -27.93 -7.00
C LEU A 40 14.37 -28.11 -5.58
N ALA A 41 14.77 -27.22 -4.67
CA ALA A 41 14.01 -26.99 -3.47
C ALA A 41 12.71 -26.41 -4.03
N ASP A 42 11.70 -27.26 -4.15
CA ASP A 42 10.35 -26.78 -4.42
C ASP A 42 10.08 -25.70 -3.36
N ALA A 43 9.91 -24.46 -3.84
CA ALA A 43 9.58 -23.33 -2.98
C ALA A 43 8.33 -23.72 -2.18
N ARG A 44 8.43 -23.64 -0.85
CA ARG A 44 7.29 -23.96 0.01
C ARG A 44 6.30 -22.82 -0.11
N ILE A 45 5.12 -23.13 -0.64
CA ILE A 45 4.09 -22.12 -0.90
C ILE A 45 3.29 -21.90 0.38
N GLY A 46 3.26 -20.63 0.81
CA GLY A 46 2.39 -20.15 1.88
C GLY A 46 1.36 -19.16 1.34
N TYR A 47 0.34 -18.91 2.15
CA TYR A 47 -0.71 -17.94 1.87
C TYR A 47 -0.96 -17.03 3.07
N PHE A 48 -1.25 -15.76 2.84
CA PHE A 48 -1.71 -14.86 3.90
C PHE A 48 -2.76 -13.88 3.39
N TRP A 49 -3.73 -13.56 4.25
CA TRP A 49 -4.71 -12.53 3.96
C TRP A 49 -4.16 -11.14 4.28
N HIS A 50 -4.56 -10.14 3.51
CA HIS A 50 -4.41 -8.73 3.84
C HIS A 50 -5.79 -8.07 3.74
N ILE A 51 -6.25 -7.58 4.88
CA ILE A 51 -7.50 -6.82 5.03
C ILE A 51 -7.20 -5.48 5.70
N THR A 52 -8.03 -4.49 5.42
CA THR A 52 -7.83 -3.13 5.90
C THR A 52 -9.13 -2.34 5.85
N ASP A 53 -9.19 -1.25 6.61
CA ASP A 53 -10.21 -0.21 6.49
C ASP A 53 -11.63 -0.81 6.54
N LEU A 54 -11.89 -1.50 7.66
CA LEU A 54 -13.16 -2.16 7.93
C LEU A 54 -14.27 -1.14 8.16
N HIS A 55 -13.93 -0.05 8.87
CA HIS A 55 -14.84 1.02 9.29
C HIS A 55 -16.21 0.51 9.72
N PHE A 56 -16.25 -0.24 10.80
CA PHE A 56 -17.51 -0.75 11.35
C PHE A 56 -18.36 0.40 11.91
N ASP A 57 -19.55 0.59 11.34
CA ASP A 57 -20.57 1.52 11.83
C ASP A 57 -21.67 0.76 12.59
N SER A 58 -21.65 0.89 13.93
CA SER A 58 -22.62 0.24 14.81
C SER A 58 -24.03 0.80 14.72
N TYR A 59 -24.22 1.97 14.09
CA TYR A 59 -25.52 2.62 13.95
C TYR A 59 -26.11 2.44 12.55
N TYR A 60 -25.42 1.74 11.64
CA TYR A 60 -25.93 1.44 10.32
C TYR A 60 -27.27 0.69 10.40
N THR A 61 -28.22 1.10 9.58
CA THR A 61 -29.51 0.42 9.45
C THR A 61 -30.07 0.59 8.04
N THR A 62 -30.77 -0.43 7.54
CA THR A 62 -31.46 -0.41 6.23
C THR A 62 -32.63 0.58 6.19
N LYS A 63 -33.05 1.09 7.35
CA LYS A 63 -34.01 2.21 7.47
C LYS A 63 -33.34 3.58 7.46
N GLY A 64 -32.02 3.62 7.37
CA GLY A 64 -31.24 4.84 7.44
C GLY A 64 -31.26 5.69 6.17
N ASP A 65 -30.59 6.83 6.26
CA ASP A 65 -30.42 7.78 5.16
C ASP A 65 -28.95 7.81 4.70
N ILE A 66 -28.70 7.48 3.42
CA ILE A 66 -27.36 7.44 2.81
C ILE A 66 -26.63 8.79 2.89
N PHE A 67 -27.35 9.91 3.00
CA PHE A 67 -26.75 11.23 3.16
C PHE A 67 -26.44 11.58 4.62
N ARG A 68 -26.87 10.75 5.56
CA ARG A 68 -26.71 10.94 7.01
C ARG A 68 -26.07 9.72 7.66
N SER A 69 -24.99 9.22 7.06
CA SER A 69 -24.20 8.08 7.54
C SER A 69 -24.98 6.76 7.62
N CYS A 70 -26.09 6.62 6.91
CA CYS A 70 -26.97 5.45 6.96
C CYS A 70 -27.60 5.20 8.34
N TRP A 71 -27.79 6.24 9.14
CA TRP A 71 -28.46 6.16 10.43
C TRP A 71 -29.95 6.47 10.30
N GLU A 72 -30.77 5.87 11.16
CA GLU A 72 -32.21 6.16 11.22
C GLU A 72 -32.46 7.57 11.81
N ASN A 73 -33.42 8.31 11.25
CA ASN A 73 -33.85 9.61 11.77
C ASN A 73 -35.28 9.53 12.30
N GLU A 74 -35.46 9.79 13.60
CA GLU A 74 -36.78 9.78 14.26
C GLU A 74 -37.75 10.85 13.69
N HIS A 75 -37.23 11.94 13.11
CA HIS A 75 -38.02 13.07 12.62
C HIS A 75 -38.47 12.97 11.15
N HIS A 76 -38.11 11.91 10.42
CA HIS A 76 -38.51 11.71 9.04
C HIS A 76 -39.32 10.41 8.87
N SER A 77 -40.37 10.27 9.67
CA SER A 77 -41.44 9.31 9.38
C SER A 77 -42.27 9.83 8.20
N GLY A 78 -41.93 9.38 6.98
CA GLY A 78 -42.90 9.27 5.90
C GLY A 78 -42.81 10.22 4.69
N THR A 79 -41.77 11.04 4.54
CA THR A 79 -41.68 11.97 3.39
C THR A 79 -40.27 12.12 2.82
N SER A 80 -39.77 11.12 2.11
CA SER A 80 -38.79 11.34 1.03
C SER A 80 -38.57 10.08 0.19
N ASN A 81 -38.48 10.21 -1.13
CA ASN A 81 -37.95 9.21 -2.07
C ASN A 81 -36.42 9.02 -1.87
N THR A 82 -35.93 8.94 -0.63
CA THR A 82 -34.51 8.75 -0.36
C THR A 82 -34.13 7.29 -0.61
N LYS A 83 -33.09 7.08 -1.43
CA LYS A 83 -32.48 5.76 -1.62
C LYS A 83 -32.05 5.23 -0.25
N ARG A 84 -32.62 4.09 0.15
CA ARG A 84 -32.27 3.41 1.39
C ARG A 84 -31.05 2.53 1.16
N PRO A 85 -30.19 2.38 2.18
CA PRO A 85 -29.01 1.54 2.06
C PRO A 85 -29.40 0.06 2.18
N GLY A 86 -28.66 -0.82 1.51
CA GLY A 86 -28.98 -2.25 1.46
C GLY A 86 -28.52 -3.03 2.69
N PRO A 87 -28.78 -4.33 2.78
CA PRO A 87 -28.39 -5.14 3.94
C PRO A 87 -26.87 -5.27 4.14
N TYR A 88 -26.06 -5.15 3.08
CA TYR A 88 -24.60 -5.30 3.15
C TYR A 88 -23.82 -3.98 3.04
N GLY A 89 -24.51 -2.84 2.89
CA GLY A 89 -23.85 -1.54 2.82
C GLY A 89 -24.46 -0.62 1.77
N ASP A 90 -23.86 0.56 1.65
CA ASP A 90 -24.05 1.50 0.55
C ASP A 90 -22.71 2.23 0.33
N HIS A 91 -22.36 2.58 -0.91
CA HIS A 91 -21.08 3.24 -1.23
C HIS A 91 -20.87 4.60 -0.56
N MET A 92 -21.91 5.19 0.03
CA MET A 92 -21.84 6.42 0.82
C MET A 92 -21.66 6.19 2.32
N CYS A 93 -21.64 4.93 2.77
CA CYS A 93 -21.70 4.56 4.18
C CYS A 93 -20.60 3.60 4.60
N ASP A 94 -20.17 3.77 5.84
CA ASP A 94 -19.25 2.84 6.49
C ASP A 94 -19.93 1.48 6.69
N SER A 95 -19.14 0.44 6.95
CA SER A 95 -19.58 -0.94 6.86
C SER A 95 -20.59 -1.32 7.95
N PRO A 96 -21.71 -1.98 7.59
CA PRO A 96 -22.51 -2.69 8.58
C PRO A 96 -21.80 -3.96 9.09
N TRP A 97 -22.29 -4.49 10.22
CA TRP A 97 -21.81 -5.75 10.78
C TRP A 97 -21.95 -6.94 9.80
N SER A 98 -23.07 -6.99 9.06
CA SER A 98 -23.36 -8.02 8.05
C SER A 98 -22.28 -8.11 6.96
N LEU A 99 -21.71 -6.96 6.55
CA LEU A 99 -20.61 -6.93 5.59
C LEU A 99 -19.36 -7.57 6.18
N LEU A 100 -19.02 -7.23 7.42
CA LEU A 100 -17.83 -7.74 8.10
C LEU A 100 -17.95 -9.26 8.33
N GLU A 101 -19.12 -9.73 8.75
CA GLU A 101 -19.41 -11.17 8.90
C GLU A 101 -19.32 -11.91 7.56
N SER A 102 -19.83 -11.32 6.47
CA SER A 102 -19.71 -11.94 5.15
C SER A 102 -18.25 -12.03 4.68
N ALA A 103 -17.44 -10.99 4.97
CA ALA A 103 -16.04 -10.89 4.57
C ALA A 103 -15.18 -11.94 5.29
N THR A 104 -15.12 -11.83 6.62
CA THR A 104 -15.38 -12.94 7.53
C THR A 104 -15.35 -14.38 7.00
N GLN A 105 -16.57 -14.85 6.77
CA GLN A 105 -16.93 -16.17 6.28
C GLN A 105 -16.34 -16.45 4.90
N ALA A 106 -16.28 -15.45 4.01
CA ALA A 106 -15.70 -15.61 2.70
C ALA A 106 -14.22 -16.00 2.79
N MET A 107 -13.41 -15.31 3.59
CA MET A 107 -12.00 -15.66 3.77
C MET A 107 -11.82 -17.12 4.24
N LYS A 108 -12.64 -17.54 5.22
CA LYS A 108 -12.63 -18.93 5.71
C LYS A 108 -13.07 -19.91 4.63
N SER A 109 -14.10 -19.59 3.85
CA SER A 109 -14.60 -20.48 2.79
C SER A 109 -13.62 -20.68 1.64
N LYS A 110 -12.85 -19.64 1.28
CA LYS A 110 -11.95 -19.67 0.11
C LYS A 110 -10.61 -20.36 0.42
N GLN A 111 -10.08 -20.16 1.62
CA GLN A 111 -8.73 -20.63 1.97
C GLN A 111 -8.69 -21.56 3.19
N GLY A 112 -9.80 -21.69 3.94
CA GLY A 112 -9.86 -22.52 5.14
C GLY A 112 -8.85 -22.10 6.20
N ASP A 113 -8.21 -23.08 6.82
CA ASP A 113 -7.09 -22.88 7.76
C ASP A 113 -5.72 -22.89 7.07
N ASN A 114 -5.68 -22.92 5.74
CA ASN A 114 -4.44 -22.94 4.95
C ASN A 114 -3.89 -21.52 4.73
N VAL A 115 -3.74 -20.77 5.83
CA VAL A 115 -3.10 -19.46 5.86
C VAL A 115 -2.06 -19.43 6.96
N GLU A 116 -0.91 -18.86 6.65
CA GLU A 116 0.19 -18.68 7.61
C GLU A 116 -0.11 -17.52 8.55
N PHE A 117 -0.75 -16.46 8.05
CA PHE A 117 -1.18 -15.30 8.83
C PHE A 117 -2.23 -14.42 8.13
N VAL A 118 -2.74 -13.44 8.87
CA VAL A 118 -3.62 -12.37 8.41
C VAL A 118 -2.99 -11.04 8.81
N LEU A 119 -2.70 -10.19 7.83
CA LEU A 119 -2.36 -8.79 8.05
C LEU A 119 -3.64 -7.98 8.12
N TRP A 120 -3.89 -7.33 9.26
CA TRP A 120 -4.97 -6.36 9.40
C TRP A 120 -4.36 -4.97 9.55
N THR A 121 -4.39 -4.17 8.48
CA THR A 121 -3.73 -2.84 8.47
C THR A 121 -4.60 -1.71 9.01
N GLY A 122 -5.46 -1.99 9.99
CA GLY A 122 -6.17 -0.98 10.78
C GLY A 122 -7.46 -0.45 10.17
N ASP A 123 -7.91 0.66 10.75
CA ASP A 123 -9.20 1.33 10.54
C ASP A 123 -10.38 0.38 10.74
N GLY A 124 -10.43 -0.20 11.93
CA GLY A 124 -11.57 -0.99 12.40
C GLY A 124 -12.80 -0.13 12.66
N LEU A 125 -12.60 1.07 13.21
CA LEU A 125 -13.68 1.96 13.62
C LEU A 125 -14.19 2.85 12.47
N SER A 126 -15.49 3.12 12.43
CA SER A 126 -16.07 4.06 11.46
C SER A 126 -15.59 5.50 11.67
N HIS A 127 -15.75 6.31 10.62
CA HIS A 127 -15.43 7.74 10.69
C HIS A 127 -16.25 8.48 11.76
N SER A 128 -17.47 8.00 12.04
CA SER A 128 -18.39 8.55 13.05
C SER A 128 -17.99 8.15 14.48
N ALA A 129 -17.33 7.01 14.66
CA ALA A 129 -16.87 6.51 15.96
C ALA A 129 -15.84 7.43 16.64
N ARG A 130 -15.21 8.38 15.92
CA ARG A 130 -14.37 9.44 16.50
C ARG A 130 -15.09 10.30 17.54
N ARG A 131 -16.42 10.37 17.48
CA ARG A 131 -17.26 11.16 18.41
C ARG A 131 -17.66 10.38 19.65
N LEU A 132 -17.44 9.07 19.67
CA LEU A 132 -17.76 8.21 20.80
C LEU A 132 -16.71 8.33 21.90
N HIS A 133 -17.14 8.09 23.14
CA HIS A 133 -16.20 7.97 24.26
C HIS A 133 -15.30 6.74 24.11
N GLU A 134 -14.07 6.82 24.63
CA GLU A 134 -13.06 5.76 24.52
C GLU A 134 -13.54 4.35 24.93
N PRO A 135 -14.32 4.15 26.02
CA PRO A 135 -14.82 2.81 26.35
C PRO A 135 -15.70 2.19 25.26
N ASN A 136 -16.54 3.01 24.61
CA ASN A 136 -17.41 2.54 23.53
C ASN A 136 -16.59 2.21 22.28
N ARG A 137 -15.57 3.03 21.97
CA ARG A 137 -14.63 2.77 20.86
C ARG A 137 -13.89 1.45 21.07
N LEU A 138 -13.43 1.19 22.29
CA LEU A 138 -12.77 -0.07 22.63
C LEU A 138 -13.74 -1.26 22.56
N GLU A 139 -15.01 -1.10 22.93
CA GLU A 139 -16.02 -2.15 22.78
C GLU A 139 -16.24 -2.53 21.31
N LEU A 140 -16.35 -1.54 20.43
CA LEU A 140 -16.48 -1.78 18.99
C LEU A 140 -15.25 -2.51 18.43
N LEU A 141 -14.03 -2.10 18.82
CA LEU A 141 -12.80 -2.82 18.46
C LEU A 141 -12.77 -4.24 19.03
N ARG A 142 -13.31 -4.45 20.24
CA ARG A 142 -13.42 -5.79 20.84
C ARG A 142 -14.33 -6.68 20.02
N ASN A 143 -15.49 -6.19 19.58
CA ASN A 143 -16.40 -6.96 18.72
C ASN A 143 -15.70 -7.41 17.43
N ILE A 144 -15.00 -6.50 16.76
CA ILE A 144 -14.22 -6.83 15.55
C ILE A 144 -13.14 -7.87 15.86
N THR A 145 -12.40 -7.67 16.95
CA THR A 145 -11.35 -8.57 17.41
C THR A 145 -11.90 -9.97 17.67
N GLU A 146 -13.06 -10.08 18.33
CA GLU A 146 -13.73 -11.34 18.59
C GLU A 146 -14.23 -12.02 17.29
N LEU A 147 -14.79 -11.27 16.34
CA LEU A 147 -15.20 -11.81 15.04
C LEU A 147 -14.01 -12.44 14.30
N MET A 148 -12.88 -11.75 14.29
CA MET A 148 -11.64 -12.24 13.68
C MET A 148 -11.13 -13.49 14.40
N SER A 149 -11.11 -13.49 15.74
CA SER A 149 -10.67 -14.64 16.57
C SER A 149 -11.58 -15.85 16.51
N ARG A 150 -12.86 -15.68 16.15
CA ARG A 150 -13.78 -16.81 15.88
C ARG A 150 -13.56 -17.40 14.50
N THR A 151 -13.17 -16.56 13.53
CA THR A 151 -12.97 -16.97 12.14
C THR A 151 -11.63 -17.68 11.95
N PHE A 152 -10.58 -17.12 12.52
CA PHE A 152 -9.21 -17.64 12.42
C PHE A 152 -8.71 -18.09 13.78
N PRO A 153 -7.97 -19.21 13.88
CA PRO A 153 -7.24 -19.54 15.09
C PRO A 153 -6.37 -18.35 15.52
N SER A 154 -6.42 -18.00 16.80
CA SER A 154 -5.89 -16.73 17.36
C SER A 154 -4.39 -16.49 17.18
N GLN A 155 -3.61 -17.41 16.63
CA GLN A 155 -2.14 -17.31 16.60
C GLN A 155 -1.59 -16.53 15.39
N PHE A 156 -2.45 -15.90 14.59
CA PHE A 156 -2.11 -15.55 13.20
C PHE A 156 -2.58 -14.17 12.71
N VAL A 157 -3.27 -13.35 13.52
CA VAL A 157 -3.71 -12.00 13.08
C VAL A 157 -2.73 -10.94 13.58
N PHE A 158 -2.17 -10.15 12.67
CA PHE A 158 -1.20 -9.09 13.00
C PHE A 158 -1.83 -7.72 12.72
N PRO A 159 -2.39 -7.07 13.76
CA PRO A 159 -3.05 -5.79 13.62
C PRO A 159 -2.04 -4.64 13.56
N VAL A 160 -2.35 -3.63 12.76
CA VAL A 160 -1.71 -2.31 12.78
C VAL A 160 -2.77 -1.27 13.09
N LEU A 161 -2.38 -0.19 13.76
CA LEU A 161 -3.30 0.87 14.12
C LEU A 161 -3.68 1.74 12.92
N GLY A 162 -4.97 1.78 12.67
CA GLY A 162 -5.61 2.78 11.84
C GLY A 162 -5.53 4.19 12.43
N HIS A 163 -5.84 5.18 11.60
CA HIS A 163 -5.99 6.55 12.08
C HIS A 163 -7.34 6.80 12.77
N ASP A 164 -8.34 5.95 12.49
CA ASP A 164 -9.62 5.89 13.18
C ASP A 164 -9.58 5.06 14.48
N ASP A 165 -8.59 4.17 14.62
CA ASP A 165 -8.41 3.30 15.78
C ASP A 165 -7.65 3.98 16.92
N GLY A 166 -7.25 5.24 16.74
CA GLY A 166 -6.41 5.97 17.68
C GLY A 166 -6.97 5.95 19.10
N THR A 167 -6.12 5.55 20.04
CA THR A 167 -6.37 5.58 21.48
C THR A 167 -5.17 6.25 22.18
N PRO A 168 -5.38 7.01 23.27
CA PRO A 168 -4.28 7.49 24.09
C PRO A 168 -3.61 6.38 24.93
N ASN A 169 -4.19 5.18 25.00
CA ASN A 169 -3.74 4.12 25.90
C ASN A 169 -3.45 2.80 25.17
N PHE A 170 -2.21 2.66 24.69
CA PHE A 170 -1.78 1.41 24.04
C PHE A 170 -1.72 0.21 24.97
N VAL A 171 -1.63 0.40 26.30
CA VAL A 171 -1.69 -0.71 27.26
C VAL A 171 -3.04 -1.39 27.21
N GLN A 172 -4.12 -0.60 27.21
CA GLN A 172 -5.48 -1.14 27.16
C GLN A 172 -5.77 -1.87 25.84
N LEU A 173 -5.23 -1.36 24.72
CA LEU A 173 -5.36 -2.01 23.43
C LEU A 173 -4.44 -3.24 23.29
N GLY A 174 -3.27 -3.20 23.92
CA GLY A 174 -2.35 -4.34 24.03
C GLY A 174 -3.00 -5.51 24.77
N GLU A 175 -3.73 -5.23 25.85
CA GLU A 175 -4.52 -6.23 26.57
C GLU A 175 -5.64 -6.87 25.73
N LEU A 176 -6.22 -6.11 24.79
CA LEU A 176 -7.19 -6.65 23.83
C LEU A 176 -6.50 -7.63 22.85
N TRP A 177 -5.31 -7.27 22.36
CA TRP A 177 -4.58 -8.04 21.33
C TRP A 177 -3.52 -9.01 21.87
N ARG A 178 -3.38 -9.15 23.19
CA ARG A 178 -2.39 -10.05 23.82
C ARG A 178 -2.51 -11.52 23.43
N HIS A 179 -3.68 -11.94 22.95
CA HIS A 179 -3.91 -13.30 22.48
C HIS A 179 -3.38 -13.53 21.06
N TRP A 180 -3.08 -12.45 20.33
CA TRP A 180 -2.45 -12.45 19.00
C TRP A 180 -0.97 -12.08 19.04
N LEU A 181 -0.58 -11.20 19.96
CA LEU A 181 0.77 -10.63 20.03
C LEU A 181 1.63 -11.34 21.09
N PRO A 182 2.85 -11.78 20.76
CA PRO A 182 3.77 -12.32 21.75
C PRO A 182 4.24 -11.23 22.74
N SER A 183 4.74 -11.64 23.90
CA SER A 183 5.18 -10.75 24.98
C SER A 183 6.21 -9.71 24.53
N GLU A 184 7.13 -10.06 23.64
CA GLU A 184 8.13 -9.15 23.08
C GLU A 184 7.50 -8.07 22.18
N ALA A 185 6.47 -8.45 21.41
CA ALA A 185 5.72 -7.50 20.58
C ALA A 185 4.91 -6.54 21.46
N LEU A 186 4.22 -7.07 22.49
CA LEU A 186 3.45 -6.26 23.44
C LEU A 186 4.31 -5.18 24.12
N GLN A 187 5.54 -5.51 24.53
CA GLN A 187 6.45 -4.54 25.16
C GLN A 187 6.75 -3.29 24.32
N THR A 188 6.75 -3.42 22.99
CA THR A 188 6.97 -2.29 22.08
C THR A 188 5.64 -1.65 21.67
N PHE A 189 4.61 -2.47 21.47
CA PHE A 189 3.26 -2.01 21.18
C PHE A 189 2.71 -1.10 22.28
N GLU A 190 2.85 -1.46 23.56
CA GLU A 190 2.38 -0.65 24.68
C GLU A 190 3.11 0.71 24.81
N LYS A 191 4.31 0.82 24.24
CA LYS A 191 5.10 2.06 24.25
C LYS A 191 4.73 3.02 23.13
N GLY A 192 4.27 2.52 21.97
CA GLY A 192 4.07 3.38 20.80
C GLY A 192 3.20 2.81 19.67
N GLY A 193 2.52 1.69 19.88
CA GLY A 193 1.63 1.06 18.90
C GLY A 193 2.34 0.41 17.71
N TYR A 194 3.66 0.17 17.80
CA TYR A 194 4.48 -0.50 16.79
C TYR A 194 5.23 -1.68 17.40
N TYR A 195 5.55 -2.69 16.60
CA TYR A 195 6.20 -3.92 17.08
C TYR A 195 6.81 -4.74 15.94
N THR A 196 7.50 -5.82 16.30
CA THR A 196 7.92 -6.86 15.34
C THR A 196 7.39 -8.22 15.71
N ILE A 197 7.08 -9.07 14.71
CA ILE A 197 6.76 -10.48 14.89
C ILE A 197 7.71 -11.35 14.07
N GLU A 198 8.13 -12.46 14.65
CA GLU A 198 8.84 -13.52 13.96
C GLU A 198 7.84 -14.56 13.44
N GLN A 199 7.90 -14.85 12.14
CA GLN A 199 7.11 -15.95 11.57
C GLN A 199 7.90 -17.25 11.68
N THR A 200 7.78 -17.96 12.79
CA THR A 200 8.62 -19.13 13.12
C THR A 200 8.64 -20.25 12.07
N LYS A 201 7.64 -20.33 11.19
CA LYS A 201 7.56 -21.30 10.08
C LYS A 201 8.24 -20.84 8.78
N SER A 202 8.70 -19.59 8.72
CA SER A 202 9.33 -18.95 7.56
C SER A 202 10.55 -18.14 7.98
N ASN A 203 11.51 -17.90 7.10
CA ASN A 203 12.63 -16.99 7.42
C ASN A 203 12.22 -15.51 7.24
N LEU A 204 11.12 -15.11 7.87
CA LEU A 204 10.46 -13.81 7.66
C LEU A 204 10.14 -13.14 8.99
N ARG A 205 10.42 -11.84 9.09
CA ARG A 205 9.96 -10.98 10.18
C ARG A 205 8.99 -9.92 9.67
N ILE A 206 7.97 -9.62 10.46
CA ILE A 206 6.99 -8.59 10.16
C ILE A 206 7.28 -7.39 11.06
N ILE A 207 7.46 -6.22 10.47
CA ILE A 207 7.65 -4.95 11.18
C ILE A 207 6.35 -4.15 11.04
N ALA A 208 5.58 -4.08 12.12
CA ALA A 208 4.32 -3.33 12.19
C ALA A 208 4.60 -1.89 12.66
N LEU A 209 4.31 -0.91 11.80
CA LEU A 209 4.55 0.51 12.05
C LEU A 209 3.28 1.24 12.47
N ASN A 210 3.37 2.06 13.51
CA ASN A 210 2.37 3.08 13.81
C ASN A 210 2.55 4.32 12.93
N THR A 211 2.10 4.23 11.69
CA THR A 211 2.24 5.32 10.70
C THR A 211 1.43 6.59 11.03
N ASN A 212 0.60 6.55 12.07
CA ASN A 212 -0.14 7.73 12.53
C ASN A 212 0.78 8.86 12.99
N TYR A 213 1.96 8.54 13.53
CA TYR A 213 2.98 9.54 13.89
C TYR A 213 3.60 10.22 12.66
N MET A 214 3.48 9.61 11.49
CA MET A 214 4.07 10.10 10.26
C MET A 214 3.13 11.01 9.48
N ARG A 215 1.82 10.89 9.75
CA ARG A 215 0.73 11.52 9.02
C ARG A 215 0.88 13.04 8.90
N HIS A 216 0.54 13.59 7.74
CA HIS A 216 0.35 15.02 7.57
C HIS A 216 -1.10 15.40 7.92
N ASP A 217 -1.28 16.25 8.93
CA ASP A 217 -2.60 16.77 9.31
C ASP A 217 -2.81 18.20 8.78
N ALA A 218 -3.66 18.34 7.76
CA ALA A 218 -3.94 19.61 7.11
C ALA A 218 -4.55 20.66 8.06
N LYS A 219 -5.18 20.23 9.16
CA LYS A 219 -5.81 21.11 10.16
C LYS A 219 -4.79 21.94 10.94
N TYR A 220 -3.52 21.54 10.93
CA TYR A 220 -2.45 22.16 11.69
C TYR A 220 -1.34 22.78 10.83
N SER A 221 -1.24 22.43 9.53
CA SER A 221 -0.29 23.07 8.61
C SER A 221 -0.70 24.50 8.20
N GLN A 222 -1.98 24.84 8.30
CA GLN A 222 -2.48 26.21 8.08
C GLN A 222 -2.06 27.19 9.19
N SER A 223 -1.81 26.73 10.42
CA SER A 223 -1.37 27.61 11.52
C SER A 223 0.09 28.07 11.33
N HIS A 224 0.95 27.21 10.78
CA HIS A 224 2.36 27.53 10.52
C HIS A 224 2.58 28.34 9.24
N SER A 225 1.82 28.07 8.17
CA SER A 225 1.89 28.86 6.92
C SER A 225 1.28 30.26 7.06
N SER A 226 0.38 30.45 8.02
CA SER A 226 -0.11 31.79 8.42
C SER A 226 0.91 32.54 9.30
N ALA A 227 1.79 31.83 10.01
CA ALA A 227 2.84 32.41 10.85
C ALA A 227 4.14 32.73 10.08
N VAL A 228 4.36 32.11 8.91
CA VAL A 228 5.55 32.31 8.07
C VAL A 228 5.16 32.78 6.67
N LYS A 229 4.56 33.98 6.58
CA LYS A 229 4.59 34.76 5.33
C LYS A 229 5.85 35.62 5.34
N GLN A 230 6.96 35.07 4.87
CA GLN A 230 8.12 35.88 4.47
C GLN A 230 7.74 36.68 3.22
N ARG A 231 7.88 38.02 3.30
CA ARG A 231 7.89 38.87 2.10
C ARG A 231 9.28 38.83 1.46
N PRO A 232 9.40 39.18 0.16
CA PRO A 232 10.64 39.06 -0.60
C PRO A 232 11.81 39.96 -0.15
N ASP A 233 11.66 40.77 0.91
CA ASP A 233 12.68 41.72 1.37
C ASP A 233 13.37 41.34 2.69
N GLY A 234 13.07 40.19 3.29
CA GLY A 234 13.84 39.63 4.40
C GLY A 234 13.71 40.36 5.75
N SER A 235 12.74 41.26 5.93
CA SER A 235 12.51 41.90 7.25
C SER A 235 11.48 41.14 8.12
N ILE A 236 11.83 40.88 9.39
CA ILE A 236 10.95 40.26 10.39
C ILE A 236 10.37 41.36 11.27
N HIS A 237 9.05 41.59 11.21
CA HIS A 237 8.36 42.49 12.13
C HIS A 237 7.50 41.67 13.10
N TYR A 238 7.78 41.75 14.40
CA TYR A 238 6.84 41.33 15.44
C TYR A 238 5.77 42.42 15.57
N THR A 239 4.56 42.17 15.09
CA THR A 239 3.40 43.02 15.41
C THR A 239 2.54 42.31 16.46
N GLY A 240 2.52 42.88 17.66
CA GLY A 240 1.62 42.49 18.74
C GLY A 240 0.16 42.57 18.30
N GLY A 241 -0.66 41.68 18.86
CA GLY A 241 -2.03 41.47 18.46
C GLY A 241 -2.96 42.66 18.71
N HIS A 242 -3.93 42.81 17.81
CA HIS A 242 -5.27 43.30 18.10
C HIS A 242 -6.21 42.70 17.05
N GLY A 243 -7.24 42.00 17.51
CA GLY A 243 -8.23 41.34 16.67
C GLY A 243 -9.22 42.33 16.06
N TYR A 244 -9.77 41.95 14.90
CA TYR A 244 -11.10 42.34 14.45
C TYR A 244 -11.67 41.22 13.57
N ASP A 245 -12.77 40.66 14.05
CA ASP A 245 -13.73 39.85 13.30
C ASP A 245 -14.31 40.65 12.14
N ARG A 246 -14.47 40.00 10.98
CA ARG A 246 -15.51 40.37 10.01
C ARG A 246 -15.83 39.24 9.03
N ASP A 247 -16.90 38.52 9.36
CA ASP A 247 -17.69 37.71 8.45
C ASP A 247 -18.22 38.53 7.27
N HIS A 248 -18.16 37.98 6.06
CA HIS A 248 -18.96 38.41 4.91
C HIS A 248 -19.71 37.22 4.32
N HIS A 249 -21.00 37.13 4.67
CA HIS A 249 -22.02 36.39 3.93
C HIS A 249 -22.50 37.23 2.73
N MET A 250 -22.52 36.62 1.54
CA MET A 250 -23.38 37.04 0.42
C MET A 250 -24.51 36.02 0.30
N GLY A 251 -25.75 36.50 0.40
CA GLY A 251 -26.98 35.70 0.33
C GLY A 251 -27.79 35.92 -0.95
N LEU A 252 -28.92 35.20 -1.04
CA LEU A 252 -30.23 35.52 -1.67
C LEU A 252 -31.05 34.22 -1.74
N GLY A 253 -32.34 34.13 -1.38
CA GLY A 253 -33.25 35.15 -0.87
C GLY A 253 -34.68 34.66 -0.53
N LYS A 254 -35.39 35.59 0.14
CA LYS A 254 -36.83 35.95 0.11
C LYS A 254 -37.90 35.00 0.67
N HIS A 255 -38.47 35.42 1.82
CA HIS A 255 -39.81 35.11 2.31
C HIS A 255 -40.77 36.29 2.07
N TYR A 256 -42.05 35.98 1.86
CA TYR A 256 -43.19 36.91 1.96
C TYR A 256 -43.78 36.83 3.39
N HIS A 257 -44.11 37.98 3.98
CA HIS A 257 -44.80 38.13 5.26
C HIS A 257 -46.32 38.25 5.08
N ARG A 258 -47.10 37.79 6.08
CA ARG A 258 -48.40 38.37 6.44
C ARG A 258 -48.70 38.15 7.93
N ASP A 259 -49.07 39.25 8.60
CA ASP A 259 -49.40 39.37 10.03
C ASP A 259 -50.80 38.85 10.41
N GLY A 260 -50.98 38.51 11.70
CA GLY A 260 -52.28 38.28 12.34
C GLY A 260 -52.20 38.19 13.88
N ILE A 261 -52.89 39.11 14.56
CA ILE A 261 -53.05 39.30 16.02
C ILE A 261 -54.24 38.49 16.56
N VAL A 262 -54.18 37.85 17.75
CA VAL A 262 -55.32 37.64 18.69
C VAL A 262 -54.85 37.43 20.15
N VAL A 263 -55.69 37.92 21.09
CA VAL A 263 -55.61 38.10 22.56
C VAL A 263 -56.29 36.94 23.34
N GLY A 264 -55.80 36.61 24.56
CA GLY A 264 -56.64 36.30 25.76
C GLY A 264 -56.93 34.85 26.20
N SER A 265 -56.44 34.48 27.41
CA SER A 265 -56.65 33.27 28.27
C SER A 265 -58.10 33.10 28.84
N PRO A 266 -58.48 32.18 29.80
CA PRO A 266 -57.71 31.22 30.65
C PRO A 266 -58.35 29.82 30.99
N GLY A 267 -57.58 28.92 31.64
CA GLY A 267 -58.09 27.79 32.44
C GLY A 267 -57.12 26.59 32.62
N GLY A 268 -56.46 26.46 33.78
CA GLY A 268 -55.61 25.30 34.20
C GLY A 268 -56.38 24.24 35.02
N PRO A 269 -55.75 23.33 35.81
CA PRO A 269 -54.32 23.18 36.15
C PRO A 269 -53.74 21.73 36.10
N GLY A 270 -52.40 21.58 36.16
CA GLY A 270 -51.70 20.30 36.42
C GLY A 270 -50.19 20.28 36.06
N TYR A 271 -49.34 20.64 37.04
CA TYR A 271 -47.86 20.84 37.07
C TYR A 271 -46.95 19.61 36.76
N PRO A 272 -45.59 19.74 36.69
CA PRO A 272 -44.77 20.67 35.90
C PRO A 272 -43.55 20.01 35.21
N VAL A 273 -43.15 20.51 34.04
CA VAL A 273 -41.83 20.27 33.40
C VAL A 273 -41.00 21.54 33.58
N TYR A 274 -39.81 21.43 34.16
CA TYR A 274 -38.87 22.55 34.31
C TYR A 274 -37.90 22.61 33.14
N SER A 275 -37.97 23.72 32.41
CA SER A 275 -36.88 24.31 31.63
C SER A 275 -36.78 25.77 32.06
N SER A 276 -35.58 26.24 32.41
CA SER A 276 -35.14 27.59 32.04
C SER A 276 -33.68 27.85 32.44
N ASP A 277 -32.89 28.17 31.43
CA ASP A 277 -32.06 29.37 31.31
C ASP A 277 -30.77 29.65 32.10
N ARG A 278 -29.82 30.06 31.25
CA ARG A 278 -28.54 30.76 31.44
C ARG A 278 -28.66 32.05 32.26
N ARG A 279 -27.60 32.41 33.01
CA ARG A 279 -26.72 33.61 32.77
C ARG A 279 -25.72 33.89 33.91
N ASN A 280 -24.65 34.60 33.52
CA ASN A 280 -23.67 35.43 34.25
C ASN A 280 -22.27 34.81 34.38
N SER A 281 -21.26 35.30 33.65
CA SER A 281 -20.57 36.62 33.67
C SER A 281 -19.30 36.53 34.49
N TYR A 282 -18.13 36.58 33.83
CA TYR A 282 -16.85 36.83 34.48
C TYR A 282 -16.18 38.05 33.84
N SER A 283 -15.99 39.05 34.70
CA SER A 283 -15.23 40.28 34.48
C SER A 283 -13.75 40.09 34.85
N SER A 284 -12.89 40.73 34.06
CA SER A 284 -11.43 40.78 34.21
C SER A 284 -10.94 41.73 35.30
N SER A 285 -9.84 41.34 35.96
CA SER A 285 -8.76 42.18 36.50
C SER A 285 -7.67 41.20 37.00
N GLY A 286 -6.37 41.28 36.70
CA GLY A 286 -5.49 42.39 36.33
C GLY A 286 -4.45 42.52 37.45
N GLY A 287 -3.21 42.05 37.25
CA GLY A 287 -2.12 42.26 38.22
C GLY A 287 -0.88 41.38 37.98
N VAL A 288 0.23 42.01 37.60
CA VAL A 288 1.55 41.42 37.40
C VAL A 288 2.46 41.84 38.56
N SER A 289 3.25 40.90 39.12
CA SER A 289 4.53 41.20 39.78
C SER A 289 5.43 39.95 39.93
N ARG A 290 6.46 39.89 39.06
CA ARG A 290 7.89 39.55 39.22
C ARG A 290 8.42 38.69 40.41
N ILE A 291 9.25 37.70 40.00
CA ILE A 291 10.63 37.33 40.45
C ILE A 291 10.80 36.57 41.79
N ASP A 292 11.21 35.29 41.77
CA ASP A 292 12.58 34.77 42.09
C ASP A 292 12.62 33.25 42.39
N GLY A 293 13.75 32.61 42.04
CA GLY A 293 14.46 31.65 42.91
C GLY A 293 14.03 30.17 43.04
N SER A 294 14.75 29.29 42.32
CA SER A 294 15.28 27.98 42.75
C SER A 294 14.58 27.14 43.84
N SER A 295 14.20 25.89 43.51
CA SER A 295 14.83 24.65 44.01
C SER A 295 13.94 23.41 43.87
N SER A 296 14.60 22.27 43.76
CA SER A 296 14.13 20.89 43.62
C SER A 296 13.05 20.41 44.59
N SER A 297 12.05 19.67 44.08
CA SER A 297 11.61 18.40 44.69
C SER A 297 10.62 17.64 43.81
N SER A 298 10.80 16.33 43.83
CA SER A 298 10.01 15.25 43.26
C SER A 298 8.54 15.25 43.68
N GLY A 299 7.64 15.03 42.73
CA GLY A 299 6.22 14.77 42.99
C GLY A 299 5.55 14.10 41.79
N SER A 300 5.28 12.81 41.93
CA SER A 300 4.41 12.02 41.06
C SER A 300 3.02 12.66 40.99
N GLY A 301 2.56 13.01 39.78
CA GLY A 301 1.24 13.55 39.53
C GLY A 301 0.77 13.16 38.13
N SER A 302 -0.02 12.09 38.07
CA SER A 302 -0.76 11.65 36.90
C SER A 302 -1.58 12.80 36.32
N VAL A 303 -1.29 13.20 35.07
CA VAL A 303 -2.17 14.05 34.28
C VAL A 303 -2.32 13.41 32.91
N GLY A 304 -3.53 12.88 32.67
CA GLY A 304 -3.97 12.41 31.37
C GLY A 304 -3.89 13.56 30.36
N GLY A 305 -2.90 13.48 29.48
CA GLY A 305 -2.76 14.37 28.35
C GLY A 305 -3.68 13.91 27.23
N HIS A 306 -4.59 14.79 26.83
CA HIS A 306 -5.36 14.66 25.60
C HIS A 306 -4.43 14.36 24.41
N VAL A 307 -4.59 13.21 23.77
CA VAL A 307 -3.97 12.94 22.45
C VAL A 307 -4.80 13.65 21.39
N SER A 308 -4.69 14.97 21.40
CA SER A 308 -5.28 15.87 20.40
C SER A 308 -4.29 17.01 20.10
N ALA A 309 -3.07 16.67 19.66
CA ALA A 309 -2.14 17.59 19.01
C ALA A 309 -0.92 16.83 18.43
N LEU A 310 -1.12 15.88 17.52
CA LEU A 310 -0.03 15.32 16.70
C LEU A 310 0.11 16.15 15.42
N SER A 311 0.54 17.40 15.57
CA SER A 311 1.12 18.16 14.47
C SER A 311 2.01 19.28 14.99
N GLY A 312 3.25 18.91 15.24
CA GLY A 312 4.40 19.81 15.14
C GLY A 312 5.51 19.00 14.52
N SER A 313 6.20 19.53 13.52
CA SER A 313 7.43 18.92 13.00
C SER A 313 8.38 18.65 14.18
N ASN A 314 8.65 17.37 14.45
CA ASN A 314 9.20 16.78 15.69
C ASN A 314 8.15 16.40 16.74
N SER A 315 7.21 15.51 16.43
CA SER A 315 6.63 14.72 17.53
C SER A 315 7.72 13.82 18.08
N HIS A 316 8.04 13.94 19.36
CA HIS A 316 9.00 13.08 20.05
C HIS A 316 8.73 11.59 19.81
N GLU A 317 7.46 11.20 19.68
CA GLU A 317 7.05 9.82 19.39
C GLU A 317 7.42 9.34 17.98
N SER A 318 7.35 10.20 16.95
CA SER A 318 7.81 9.82 15.60
C SER A 318 9.31 9.56 15.58
N GLU A 319 10.10 10.36 16.31
CA GLU A 319 11.55 10.18 16.37
C GLU A 319 11.94 8.87 17.07
N LYS A 320 11.29 8.54 18.20
CA LYS A 320 11.48 7.24 18.87
C LYS A 320 11.22 6.06 17.95
N GLN A 321 10.12 6.10 17.18
CA GLN A 321 9.83 5.01 16.25
C GLN A 321 10.86 4.95 15.11
N TRP A 322 11.37 6.09 14.65
CA TRP A 322 12.42 6.10 13.62
C TRP A 322 13.75 5.53 14.10
N GLU A 323 14.17 5.86 15.32
CA GLU A 323 15.36 5.27 15.95
C GLU A 323 15.18 3.76 16.10
N TRP A 324 14.04 3.35 16.68
CA TRP A 324 13.70 1.93 16.81
C TRP A 324 13.68 1.18 15.47
N LEU A 325 13.11 1.78 14.41
CA LEU A 325 13.03 1.16 13.10
C LEU A 325 14.41 1.02 12.46
N GLU A 326 15.25 2.04 12.56
CA GLU A 326 16.61 1.99 12.03
C GLU A 326 17.44 0.90 12.72
N ASP A 327 17.41 0.83 14.05
CA ASP A 327 18.07 -0.21 14.85
C ASP A 327 17.55 -1.60 14.52
N THR A 328 16.23 -1.74 14.34
CA THR A 328 15.57 -3.00 14.01
C THR A 328 15.97 -3.50 12.63
N LEU A 329 15.95 -2.62 11.62
CA LEU A 329 16.38 -2.95 10.26
C LEU A 329 17.87 -3.27 10.19
N GLU A 330 18.71 -2.54 10.92
CA GLU A 330 20.14 -2.83 11.01
C GLU A 330 20.39 -4.21 11.62
N LYS A 331 19.71 -4.52 12.73
CA LYS A 331 19.78 -5.83 13.39
C LYS A 331 19.39 -6.97 12.44
N PHE A 332 18.27 -6.85 11.72
CA PHE A 332 17.81 -7.89 10.80
C PHE A 332 18.69 -7.99 9.55
N SER A 333 19.21 -6.87 9.05
CA SER A 333 20.18 -6.83 7.96
C SER A 333 21.46 -7.58 8.33
N ASN A 334 22.02 -7.33 9.53
CA ASN A 334 23.21 -8.01 10.04
C ASN A 334 22.99 -9.53 10.20
N LYS A 335 21.75 -9.94 10.49
CA LYS A 335 21.35 -11.36 10.59
C LYS A 335 20.93 -11.98 9.26
N LYS A 336 20.84 -11.21 8.18
CA LYS A 336 20.32 -11.64 6.86
C LYS A 336 18.89 -12.21 6.95
N GLU A 337 18.06 -11.61 7.79
CA GLU A 337 16.65 -11.97 7.93
C GLU A 337 15.82 -11.13 6.96
N ASN A 338 14.87 -11.76 6.27
CA ASN A 338 13.96 -11.08 5.37
C ASN A 338 12.81 -10.44 6.14
N VAL A 339 12.33 -9.30 5.66
CA VAL A 339 11.31 -8.51 6.36
C VAL A 339 10.15 -8.11 5.46
N TYR A 340 8.96 -8.08 6.06
CA TYR A 340 7.82 -7.30 5.58
C TYR A 340 7.63 -6.06 6.44
N ILE A 341 7.39 -4.91 5.80
CA ILE A 341 7.00 -3.69 6.49
C ILE A 341 5.50 -3.51 6.33
N VAL A 342 4.78 -3.37 7.44
CA VAL A 342 3.33 -3.27 7.46
C VAL A 342 2.97 -1.97 8.17
N GLY A 343 2.09 -1.18 7.57
CA GLY A 343 1.62 0.09 8.12
C GLY A 343 0.17 0.33 7.73
N HIS A 344 -0.47 1.33 8.32
CA HIS A 344 -1.80 1.73 7.90
C HIS A 344 -1.72 2.76 6.75
N ILE A 345 -1.13 3.92 7.03
CA ILE A 345 -1.00 5.05 6.11
C ILE A 345 0.25 4.86 5.24
N PRO A 346 0.13 4.77 3.91
CA PRO A 346 1.29 4.63 3.03
C PRO A 346 2.06 5.95 2.88
N PRO A 347 3.38 5.91 2.61
CA PRO A 347 4.15 7.08 2.20
C PRO A 347 3.75 7.54 0.79
N GLY A 348 4.17 8.74 0.40
CA GLY A 348 3.82 9.31 -0.90
C GLY A 348 2.43 9.95 -0.90
N SER A 349 1.83 10.03 -2.08
CA SER A 349 0.60 10.78 -2.35
C SER A 349 -0.57 9.87 -2.72
N ASP A 350 -1.80 10.32 -2.41
CA ASP A 350 -3.04 9.68 -2.87
C ASP A 350 -3.20 9.85 -4.39
N GLU A 351 -3.26 8.73 -5.11
CA GLU A 351 -3.31 8.71 -6.57
C GLU A 351 -4.67 9.16 -7.15
N ARG A 352 -5.74 9.14 -6.34
CA ARG A 352 -7.09 9.53 -6.77
C ARG A 352 -7.41 11.00 -6.47
N HIS A 353 -6.54 11.70 -5.76
CA HIS A 353 -6.77 13.10 -5.44
C HIS A 353 -6.21 14.00 -6.55
N ILE A 354 -7.10 14.52 -7.41
CA ILE A 354 -6.77 15.37 -8.57
C ILE A 354 -7.34 16.77 -8.35
N GLY A 355 -6.52 17.83 -8.40
CA GLY A 355 -7.02 19.21 -8.45
C GLY A 355 -6.20 20.26 -7.71
N HIS A 356 -6.42 21.53 -8.11
CA HIS A 356 -5.71 22.74 -7.65
C HIS A 356 -6.33 23.42 -6.41
N THR A 357 -7.41 22.90 -5.84
CA THR A 357 -8.05 23.48 -4.64
C THR A 357 -7.22 23.32 -3.37
N MET A 358 -6.14 22.53 -3.43
CA MET A 358 -5.03 22.53 -2.48
C MET A 358 -3.73 22.46 -3.30
N PRO A 359 -2.73 23.36 -3.13
CA PRO A 359 -1.53 23.41 -3.99
C PRO A 359 -0.58 22.20 -3.86
N TYR A 360 -0.99 21.15 -3.15
CA TYR A 360 -0.21 19.99 -2.77
C TYR A 360 -1.20 18.82 -2.77
N GLY A 361 -1.14 17.93 -3.77
CA GLY A 361 -1.90 16.67 -3.71
C GLY A 361 -1.71 16.03 -2.33
N HIS A 362 -2.75 15.40 -1.77
CA HIS A 362 -2.74 14.96 -0.37
C HIS A 362 -1.49 14.13 -0.07
N THR A 363 -0.54 14.77 0.63
CA THR A 363 0.64 14.11 1.16
C THR A 363 0.19 13.30 2.35
N SER A 364 0.36 11.98 2.32
CA SER A 364 -0.04 11.12 3.43
C SER A 364 0.82 11.37 4.66
N PHE A 365 2.13 11.54 4.49
CA PHE A 365 3.10 11.85 5.53
C PHE A 365 3.55 13.30 5.49
N THR A 366 4.12 13.80 6.59
CA THR A 366 4.89 15.05 6.53
C THR A 366 6.12 14.85 5.63
N GLU A 367 6.60 15.91 4.97
CA GLU A 367 7.74 15.81 4.05
C GLU A 367 8.98 15.22 4.72
N LYS A 368 9.27 15.62 5.97
CA LYS A 368 10.36 15.06 6.78
C LYS A 368 10.21 13.55 7.00
N ASN A 369 9.02 13.11 7.44
CA ASN A 369 8.76 11.71 7.74
C ASN A 369 8.78 10.85 6.47
N ASN A 370 8.22 11.36 5.38
CA ASN A 370 8.27 10.71 4.07
C ASN A 370 9.72 10.52 3.59
N ALA A 371 10.54 11.58 3.64
CA ALA A 371 11.94 11.50 3.25
C ALA A 371 12.75 10.54 4.15
N ARG A 372 12.46 10.50 5.47
CA ARG A 372 13.13 9.58 6.39
C ARG A 372 12.75 8.12 6.12
N TYR A 373 11.46 7.86 5.90
CA TYR A 373 10.98 6.53 5.50
C TYR A 373 11.67 6.04 4.22
N LEU A 374 11.66 6.85 3.16
CA LEU A 374 12.28 6.51 1.88
C LEU A 374 13.79 6.24 2.03
N ARG A 375 14.50 7.00 2.87
CA ARG A 375 15.93 6.78 3.15
C ARG A 375 16.19 5.40 3.77
N LEU A 376 15.40 5.01 4.77
CA LEU A 376 15.54 3.71 5.43
C LEU A 376 15.21 2.57 4.47
N VAL A 377 14.11 2.69 3.71
CA VAL A 377 13.73 1.67 2.71
C VAL A 377 14.79 1.51 1.63
N LYS A 378 15.36 2.62 1.11
CA LYS A 378 16.48 2.56 0.15
C LYS A 378 17.69 1.85 0.76
N LYS A 379 18.10 2.23 1.97
CA LYS A 379 19.27 1.69 2.69
C LYS A 379 19.16 0.20 2.94
N TYR A 380 17.99 -0.29 3.34
CA TYR A 380 17.75 -1.69 3.73
C TYR A 380 16.96 -2.49 2.68
N SER A 381 16.87 -1.99 1.44
CA SER A 381 16.07 -2.60 0.37
C SER A 381 16.41 -4.07 0.09
N SER A 382 17.63 -4.53 0.38
CA SER A 382 18.06 -5.91 0.14
C SER A 382 17.38 -6.97 1.03
N ILE A 383 16.82 -6.57 2.17
CA ILE A 383 16.09 -7.49 3.08
C ILE A 383 14.58 -7.30 3.04
N ILE A 384 14.08 -6.22 2.44
CA ILE A 384 12.66 -5.91 2.40
C ILE A 384 12.01 -6.67 1.24
N GLN A 385 11.23 -7.71 1.57
CA GLN A 385 10.57 -8.58 0.59
C GLN A 385 9.18 -8.12 0.17
N GLY A 386 8.61 -7.15 0.90
CA GLY A 386 7.29 -6.60 0.62
C GLY A 386 6.91 -5.54 1.64
N GLN A 387 6.01 -4.64 1.23
CA GLN A 387 5.49 -3.59 2.10
C GLN A 387 3.97 -3.47 1.88
N PHE A 388 3.18 -3.42 2.95
CA PHE A 388 1.73 -3.59 2.89
C PHE A 388 1.02 -2.48 3.69
N PHE A 389 0.12 -1.76 3.00
CA PHE A 389 -0.60 -0.60 3.54
C PHE A 389 -2.08 -0.61 3.16
N GLY A 390 -2.87 0.24 3.80
CA GLY A 390 -4.28 0.49 3.50
C GLY A 390 -4.55 1.99 3.35
N HIS A 391 -5.52 2.51 4.10
CA HIS A 391 -5.86 3.94 4.27
C HIS A 391 -6.46 4.65 3.05
N LEU A 392 -6.00 4.35 1.83
CA LEU A 392 -6.46 5.03 0.62
C LEU A 392 -7.76 4.44 0.05
N HIS A 393 -8.17 3.26 0.55
CA HIS A 393 -9.33 2.49 0.07
C HIS A 393 -9.25 2.22 -1.45
N SER A 394 -8.05 2.03 -1.95
CA SER A 394 -7.77 1.88 -3.36
C SER A 394 -6.82 0.73 -3.59
N ASP A 395 -7.06 -0.03 -4.66
CA ASP A 395 -6.12 -1.01 -5.14
C ASP A 395 -4.99 -0.29 -5.88
N SER A 396 -3.83 -0.21 -5.25
CA SER A 396 -2.70 0.50 -5.81
C SER A 396 -1.36 -0.10 -5.38
N PHE A 397 -0.29 0.37 -6.01
CA PHE A 397 1.07 0.00 -5.66
C PHE A 397 2.00 1.21 -5.77
N ARG A 398 3.20 1.08 -5.20
CA ARG A 398 4.24 2.12 -5.24
C ARG A 398 5.59 1.47 -5.54
N VAL A 399 6.46 2.19 -6.27
CA VAL A 399 7.81 1.73 -6.59
C VAL A 399 8.84 2.69 -6.00
N VAL A 400 9.79 2.17 -5.24
CA VAL A 400 10.90 2.93 -4.66
C VAL A 400 12.14 2.77 -5.51
N TYR A 401 12.77 3.89 -5.87
CA TYR A 401 13.99 3.95 -6.65
C TYR A 401 15.17 4.35 -5.78
N ASN A 402 16.36 3.82 -6.06
CA ASN A 402 17.59 4.33 -5.46
C ASN A 402 18.04 5.63 -6.15
N ASP A 403 19.15 6.21 -5.70
CA ASP A 403 19.58 7.54 -6.14
C ASP A 403 20.12 7.58 -7.60
N ILE A 404 20.34 6.41 -8.22
CA ILE A 404 20.65 6.27 -9.65
C ILE A 404 19.42 5.92 -10.50
N GLY A 405 18.22 5.91 -9.91
CA GLY A 405 16.96 5.66 -10.63
C GLY A 405 16.62 4.19 -10.87
N LYS A 406 17.31 3.24 -10.23
CA LYS A 406 16.97 1.81 -10.30
C LYS A 406 15.85 1.47 -9.31
N PRO A 407 14.80 0.73 -9.70
CA PRO A 407 13.78 0.26 -8.76
C PRO A 407 14.37 -0.75 -7.78
N VAL A 408 14.24 -0.50 -6.48
CA VAL A 408 14.86 -1.31 -5.40
C VAL A 408 13.87 -1.87 -4.38
N SER A 409 12.66 -1.31 -4.28
CA SER A 409 11.62 -1.82 -3.39
C SER A 409 10.23 -1.45 -3.94
N TRP A 410 9.19 -2.06 -3.40
CA TRP A 410 7.80 -1.85 -3.80
C TRP A 410 6.86 -1.93 -2.60
N MET A 411 5.66 -1.37 -2.75
CA MET A 411 4.60 -1.38 -1.74
C MET A 411 3.27 -1.72 -2.40
N MET A 412 2.44 -2.46 -1.69
CA MET A 412 1.05 -2.72 -2.07
C MET A 412 0.12 -1.95 -1.13
N ILE A 413 -0.86 -1.29 -1.72
CA ILE A 413 -1.93 -0.59 -1.03
C ILE A 413 -3.19 -1.41 -1.31
N ALA A 414 -3.77 -1.97 -0.25
CA ALA A 414 -4.97 -2.77 -0.37
C ALA A 414 -6.23 -1.89 -0.38
N PRO A 415 -7.24 -2.24 -1.19
CA PRO A 415 -8.56 -1.64 -1.08
C PRO A 415 -9.24 -2.05 0.24
N SER A 416 -10.25 -1.28 0.63
CA SER A 416 -10.96 -1.43 1.89
C SER A 416 -12.09 -2.45 1.84
N ILE A 417 -12.48 -2.98 3.00
CA ILE A 417 -13.78 -3.66 3.15
C ILE A 417 -14.90 -2.62 3.16
N SER A 418 -14.70 -1.46 3.79
CA SER A 418 -15.68 -0.36 3.72
C SER A 418 -15.81 0.18 2.30
N PRO A 419 -17.01 0.29 1.74
CA PRO A 419 -17.20 0.84 0.40
C PRO A 419 -17.12 2.38 0.41
N ARG A 420 -17.22 3.02 1.59
CA ARG A 420 -17.18 4.47 1.71
C ARG A 420 -15.76 4.99 1.54
N ARG A 421 -15.62 5.96 0.65
CA ARG A 421 -14.46 6.83 0.55
C ARG A 421 -14.94 8.26 0.27
N MET A 422 -14.23 9.25 0.81
CA MET A 422 -14.48 10.65 0.46
C MET A 422 -14.04 10.89 -0.99
N GLY A 423 -14.97 10.82 -1.94
CA GLY A 423 -14.71 10.96 -3.38
C GLY A 423 -15.24 9.75 -4.16
N GLU A 424 -14.39 9.15 -4.99
CA GLU A 424 -14.71 7.89 -5.66
C GLU A 424 -14.61 6.71 -4.70
N SER A 425 -15.75 6.08 -4.43
CA SER A 425 -15.90 4.86 -3.62
C SER A 425 -15.27 3.62 -4.27
N ASN A 426 -15.30 2.50 -3.55
CA ASN A 426 -14.90 1.19 -4.05
C ASN A 426 -15.92 0.14 -3.66
N ASN A 427 -15.93 -0.99 -4.37
CA ASN A 427 -16.59 -2.17 -3.83
C ASN A 427 -15.78 -2.75 -2.65
N PRO A 428 -16.45 -3.40 -1.68
CA PRO A 428 -15.77 -4.11 -0.59
C PRO A 428 -14.79 -5.14 -1.14
N ALA A 429 -13.60 -5.20 -0.53
CA ALA A 429 -12.49 -5.95 -1.09
C ALA A 429 -11.57 -6.57 -0.03
N MET A 430 -10.91 -7.67 -0.39
CA MET A 430 -9.91 -8.34 0.44
C MET A 430 -8.89 -9.05 -0.45
N ARG A 431 -7.65 -9.22 0.02
CA ARG A 431 -6.57 -9.77 -0.81
C ARG A 431 -5.92 -10.99 -0.18
N LEU A 432 -5.75 -12.04 -0.97
CA LEU A 432 -5.02 -13.26 -0.59
C LEU A 432 -3.68 -13.31 -1.32
N TYR A 433 -2.58 -13.20 -0.59
CA TYR A 433 -1.24 -13.32 -1.13
C TYR A 433 -0.79 -14.77 -1.17
N LYS A 434 -0.01 -15.08 -2.20
CA LYS A 434 0.78 -16.31 -2.33
C LYS A 434 2.25 -15.93 -2.22
N PHE A 435 2.99 -16.60 -1.34
CA PHE A 435 4.40 -16.28 -1.12
C PHE A 435 5.24 -17.56 -0.93
N ASP A 436 6.54 -17.44 -1.17
CA ASP A 436 7.51 -18.48 -0.81
C ASP A 436 7.85 -18.34 0.68
N THR A 437 7.60 -19.37 1.48
CA THR A 437 7.84 -19.33 2.93
C THR A 437 9.32 -19.36 3.28
N ASP A 438 10.19 -19.82 2.37
CA ASP A 438 11.63 -19.88 2.64
C ASP A 438 12.29 -18.51 2.46
N SER A 439 11.96 -17.79 1.38
CA SER A 439 12.51 -16.46 1.11
C SER A 439 11.64 -15.30 1.59
N GLY A 440 10.34 -15.50 1.80
CA GLY A 440 9.38 -14.42 1.97
C GLY A 440 9.03 -13.69 0.67
N GLN A 441 9.47 -14.17 -0.50
CA GLN A 441 9.14 -13.53 -1.77
C GLN A 441 7.63 -13.67 -2.06
N VAL A 442 6.96 -12.55 -2.35
CA VAL A 442 5.59 -12.59 -2.87
C VAL A 442 5.62 -13.11 -4.31
N LEU A 443 4.80 -14.12 -4.57
CA LEU A 443 4.72 -14.80 -5.86
C LEU A 443 3.51 -14.34 -6.68
N ASP A 444 2.38 -14.07 -6.02
CA ASP A 444 1.15 -13.56 -6.64
C ASP A 444 0.20 -13.03 -5.56
N TYR A 445 -0.89 -12.37 -5.95
CA TYR A 445 -2.07 -12.27 -5.09
C TYR A 445 -3.36 -12.43 -5.89
N THR A 446 -4.39 -12.94 -5.22
CA THR A 446 -5.77 -12.91 -5.71
C THR A 446 -6.52 -11.79 -4.99
N GLN A 447 -7.00 -10.81 -5.75
CA GLN A 447 -7.91 -9.78 -5.25
C GLN A 447 -9.31 -10.36 -5.27
N TYR A 448 -10.01 -10.33 -4.13
CA TYR A 448 -11.42 -10.67 -4.03
C TYR A 448 -12.22 -9.39 -3.82
N TYR A 449 -13.46 -9.42 -4.29
CA TYR A 449 -14.41 -8.34 -4.10
C TYR A 449 -15.84 -8.85 -3.93
N LEU A 450 -16.68 -7.99 -3.36
CA LEU A 450 -18.12 -8.14 -3.33
C LEU A 450 -18.74 -7.11 -4.28
N ASP A 451 -19.53 -7.56 -5.24
CA ASP A 451 -20.37 -6.64 -6.01
C ASP A 451 -21.50 -6.16 -5.09
N LEU A 452 -21.32 -4.98 -4.47
CA LEU A 452 -22.18 -4.51 -3.39
C LEU A 452 -23.62 -4.28 -3.85
N ASP A 453 -23.80 -3.77 -5.07
CA ASP A 453 -25.13 -3.56 -5.63
C ASP A 453 -25.84 -4.89 -5.86
N GLN A 454 -25.15 -5.90 -6.43
CA GLN A 454 -25.72 -7.24 -6.60
C GLN A 454 -26.02 -7.92 -5.26
N ALA A 455 -25.12 -7.81 -4.28
CA ALA A 455 -25.32 -8.40 -2.97
C ALA A 455 -26.53 -7.82 -2.26
N ASN A 456 -26.74 -6.51 -2.37
CA ASN A 456 -27.90 -5.83 -1.84
C ASN A 456 -29.20 -6.19 -2.58
N LEU A 457 -29.14 -6.38 -3.90
CA LEU A 457 -30.30 -6.78 -4.72
C LEU A 457 -30.74 -8.22 -4.44
N GLN A 458 -29.79 -9.12 -4.22
CA GLN A 458 -30.03 -10.55 -3.99
C GLN A 458 -30.22 -10.89 -2.50
N GLU A 459 -29.89 -9.95 -1.61
CA GLU A 459 -29.77 -10.18 -0.17
C GLU A 459 -28.83 -11.36 0.15
N GLU A 460 -27.81 -11.56 -0.69
CA GLU A 460 -26.78 -12.58 -0.52
C GLU A 460 -25.38 -12.02 -0.87
N ALA A 461 -24.43 -12.11 0.07
CA ALA A 461 -23.07 -11.62 -0.14
C ALA A 461 -22.15 -12.66 -0.81
N VAL A 462 -22.12 -12.66 -2.14
CA VAL A 462 -21.25 -13.56 -2.93
C VAL A 462 -19.89 -12.93 -3.23
N TRP A 463 -18.88 -13.28 -2.43
CA TRP A 463 -17.49 -12.86 -2.66
C TRP A 463 -16.81 -13.66 -3.77
N GLN A 464 -16.23 -12.95 -4.74
CA GLN A 464 -15.66 -13.54 -5.96
C GLN A 464 -14.27 -12.96 -6.28
N PRO A 465 -13.41 -13.73 -6.97
CA PRO A 465 -12.13 -13.21 -7.43
C PRO A 465 -12.37 -12.10 -8.46
N GLU A 466 -11.69 -10.96 -8.25
CA GLU A 466 -11.62 -9.87 -9.22
C GLU A 466 -10.54 -10.16 -10.27
N TYR A 467 -9.31 -10.41 -9.81
CA TYR A 467 -8.16 -10.73 -10.64
C TYR A 467 -7.00 -11.34 -9.84
N ASN A 468 -6.06 -11.94 -10.56
CA ASN A 468 -4.74 -12.33 -10.06
C ASN A 468 -3.69 -11.36 -10.61
N LEU A 469 -2.79 -10.84 -9.76
CA LEU A 469 -1.83 -9.82 -10.17
C LEU A 469 -0.96 -10.24 -11.36
N THR A 470 -0.44 -11.47 -11.35
CA THR A 470 0.61 -11.88 -12.28
C THR A 470 0.09 -12.27 -13.68
N THR A 471 0.37 -13.48 -14.15
CA THR A 471 0.40 -13.83 -15.59
C THR A 471 -0.93 -13.60 -16.31
N TYR A 472 -2.06 -13.71 -15.62
CA TYR A 472 -3.38 -13.62 -16.26
C TYR A 472 -3.91 -12.19 -16.43
N TYR A 473 -3.62 -11.27 -15.51
CA TYR A 473 -4.19 -9.93 -15.57
C TYR A 473 -3.24 -8.90 -16.19
N TYR A 474 -2.06 -8.73 -15.60
CA TYR A 474 -1.02 -7.80 -16.06
C TYR A 474 0.09 -8.45 -16.90
N GLY A 475 0.16 -9.79 -16.93
CA GLY A 475 1.19 -10.52 -17.68
C GLY A 475 2.57 -10.44 -17.04
N LEU A 476 2.63 -10.31 -15.71
CA LEU A 476 3.90 -10.29 -14.97
C LEU A 476 4.43 -11.72 -14.78
N ALA A 477 5.73 -11.90 -14.99
CA ALA A 477 6.42 -13.17 -14.72
C ALA A 477 6.75 -13.35 -13.23
N GLU A 478 6.87 -12.25 -12.49
CA GLU A 478 7.20 -12.22 -11.07
C GLU A 478 6.65 -10.94 -10.42
N VAL A 479 6.59 -10.93 -9.08
CA VAL A 479 6.32 -9.71 -8.30
C VAL A 479 7.65 -9.15 -7.83
N SER A 480 8.19 -8.19 -8.58
CA SER A 480 9.44 -7.51 -8.25
C SER A 480 9.34 -6.01 -8.49
N SER A 481 10.24 -5.23 -7.90
CA SER A 481 10.29 -3.79 -8.10
C SER A 481 10.53 -3.43 -9.58
N VAL A 482 11.28 -4.26 -10.31
CA VAL A 482 11.53 -4.13 -11.76
C VAL A 482 10.27 -4.44 -12.56
N ALA A 483 9.58 -5.55 -12.26
CA ALA A 483 8.36 -5.92 -12.96
C ALA A 483 7.24 -4.86 -12.77
N LEU A 484 7.07 -4.36 -11.54
CA LEU A 484 6.10 -3.32 -11.23
C LEU A 484 6.48 -1.95 -11.84
N HIS A 485 7.77 -1.63 -11.91
CA HIS A 485 8.24 -0.47 -12.66
C HIS A 485 7.86 -0.56 -14.14
N ASN A 486 8.16 -1.70 -14.78
CA ASN A 486 7.84 -1.92 -16.20
C ASN A 486 6.33 -1.85 -16.44
N LEU A 487 5.50 -2.34 -15.52
CA LEU A 487 4.04 -2.17 -15.58
C LEU A 487 3.65 -0.69 -15.53
N ALA A 488 4.19 0.07 -14.58
CA ALA A 488 3.90 1.49 -14.45
C ALA A 488 4.36 2.30 -15.68
N ASP A 489 5.51 1.96 -16.29
CA ASP A 489 6.02 2.61 -17.49
C ASP A 489 5.05 2.46 -18.67
N ARG A 490 4.43 1.27 -18.81
CA ARG A 490 3.39 1.00 -19.81
C ARG A 490 2.14 1.87 -19.65
N PHE A 491 1.86 2.41 -18.45
CA PHE A 491 0.70 3.28 -18.25
C PHE A 491 0.79 4.58 -19.05
N SER A 492 2.00 5.03 -19.38
CA SER A 492 2.22 6.24 -20.18
C SER A 492 1.96 6.04 -21.67
N ASN A 493 1.83 4.78 -22.12
CA ASN A 493 1.55 4.45 -23.52
C ASN A 493 0.04 4.43 -23.77
N ALA A 494 -0.43 5.38 -24.58
CA ALA A 494 -1.86 5.54 -24.91
C ALA A 494 -2.46 4.33 -25.65
N ASP A 495 -1.63 3.54 -26.36
CA ASP A 495 -2.09 2.34 -27.08
C ASP A 495 -2.14 1.09 -26.19
N ASP A 496 -1.69 1.19 -24.93
CA ASP A 496 -1.67 0.07 -23.98
C ASP A 496 -2.89 0.06 -23.06
N THR A 497 -3.50 -1.12 -22.92
CA THR A 497 -4.69 -1.33 -22.08
C THR A 497 -4.37 -1.53 -20.60
N GLN A 498 -3.08 -1.66 -20.21
CA GLN A 498 -2.71 -1.91 -18.80
C GLN A 498 -3.23 -0.83 -17.85
N PHE A 499 -3.20 0.45 -18.25
CA PHE A 499 -3.69 1.51 -17.37
C PHE A 499 -5.19 1.41 -17.14
N ALA A 500 -5.97 1.12 -18.19
CA ALA A 500 -7.42 0.94 -18.05
C ALA A 500 -7.77 -0.25 -17.13
N LYS A 501 -7.02 -1.35 -17.24
CA LYS A 501 -7.14 -2.50 -16.31
C LYS A 501 -6.82 -2.10 -14.87
N TYR A 502 -5.74 -1.35 -14.67
CA TYR A 502 -5.34 -0.84 -13.37
C TYR A 502 -6.37 0.12 -12.77
N TYR A 503 -6.86 1.09 -13.54
CA TYR A 503 -7.83 2.08 -13.06
C TYR A 503 -9.18 1.42 -12.70
N ARG A 504 -9.60 0.41 -13.45
CA ARG A 504 -10.76 -0.42 -13.10
C ARG A 504 -10.56 -1.16 -11.77
N ALA A 505 -9.40 -1.81 -11.60
CA ALA A 505 -9.06 -2.53 -10.38
C ALA A 505 -8.90 -1.58 -9.19
N ASN A 506 -8.39 -0.37 -9.42
CA ASN A 506 -8.16 0.63 -8.39
C ASN A 506 -9.42 0.83 -7.55
N SER A 507 -10.57 1.07 -8.18
CA SER A 507 -11.89 1.22 -7.52
C SER A 507 -12.64 -0.08 -7.28
N VAL A 508 -11.97 -1.22 -7.44
CA VAL A 508 -12.57 -2.55 -7.28
C VAL A 508 -13.82 -2.67 -8.15
N ARG A 509 -13.71 -2.24 -9.41
CA ARG A 509 -14.79 -2.23 -10.41
C ARG A 509 -16.00 -1.33 -10.07
N TYR A 510 -15.86 -0.40 -9.13
CA TYR A 510 -16.93 0.56 -8.83
C TYR A 510 -17.03 1.66 -9.89
N SER A 511 -15.93 2.35 -10.18
CA SER A 511 -15.93 3.45 -11.15
C SER A 511 -16.05 2.91 -12.57
N THR A 512 -16.97 3.49 -13.34
CA THR A 512 -17.14 3.23 -14.78
C THR A 512 -16.57 4.36 -15.64
N GLN A 513 -15.98 5.39 -15.02
CA GLN A 513 -15.44 6.54 -15.73
C GLN A 513 -14.09 6.21 -16.37
N SER A 514 -13.75 6.90 -17.46
CA SER A 514 -12.43 6.82 -18.08
C SER A 514 -11.46 7.80 -17.41
N CYS A 515 -10.25 7.36 -17.12
CA CYS A 515 -9.18 8.19 -16.56
C CYS A 515 -8.13 8.49 -17.63
N GLU A 516 -8.10 9.73 -18.10
CA GLU A 516 -7.17 10.17 -19.15
C GLU A 516 -6.49 11.48 -18.76
N GLY A 517 -5.45 11.88 -19.50
CA GLY A 517 -4.75 13.14 -19.32
C GLY A 517 -4.20 13.31 -17.89
N ILE A 518 -4.71 14.30 -17.16
CA ILE A 518 -4.26 14.64 -15.80
C ILE A 518 -4.55 13.51 -14.80
N CYS A 519 -5.63 12.75 -14.99
CA CYS A 519 -5.98 11.64 -14.11
C CYS A 519 -4.91 10.54 -14.21
N LEU A 520 -4.65 10.06 -15.42
CA LEU A 520 -3.61 9.06 -15.68
C LEU A 520 -2.25 9.51 -15.17
N LEU A 521 -1.88 10.76 -15.47
CA LEU A 521 -0.63 11.36 -15.01
C LEU A 521 -0.52 11.37 -13.48
N ASN A 522 -1.60 11.71 -12.76
CA ASN A 522 -1.60 11.71 -11.30
C ASN A 522 -1.35 10.31 -10.74
N HIS A 523 -2.01 9.30 -11.31
CA HIS A 523 -1.76 7.90 -10.93
C HIS A 523 -0.31 7.48 -11.22
N TYR A 524 0.19 7.74 -12.42
CA TYR A 524 1.57 7.42 -12.79
C TYR A 524 2.59 8.09 -11.86
N CYS A 525 2.44 9.39 -11.59
CA CYS A 525 3.33 10.13 -10.71
C CYS A 525 3.25 9.60 -9.26
N ALA A 526 2.05 9.30 -8.75
CA ALA A 526 1.90 8.77 -7.40
C ALA A 526 2.57 7.39 -7.23
N ILE A 527 2.49 6.54 -8.26
CA ILE A 527 3.12 5.21 -8.28
C ILE A 527 4.65 5.31 -8.33
N THR A 528 5.18 6.24 -9.13
CA THR A 528 6.61 6.26 -9.50
C THR A 528 7.45 7.32 -8.76
N ARG A 529 6.82 8.28 -8.08
CA ARG A 529 7.47 9.41 -7.40
C ARG A 529 6.91 9.57 -6.00
N LEU A 530 7.50 8.88 -5.03
CA LEU A 530 7.06 8.95 -3.64
C LEU A 530 7.62 10.17 -2.90
N ASP A 531 8.74 10.76 -3.35
CA ASP A 531 9.22 12.04 -2.81
C ASP A 531 8.31 13.17 -3.30
N TYR A 532 7.84 14.02 -2.39
CA TYR A 532 6.85 15.06 -2.71
C TYR A 532 7.36 16.15 -3.64
N ARG A 533 8.67 16.37 -3.72
CA ARG A 533 9.26 17.31 -4.70
C ARG A 533 9.29 16.66 -6.07
N GLU A 534 9.69 15.40 -6.14
CA GLU A 534 9.70 14.63 -7.39
C GLU A 534 8.28 14.42 -7.95
N PHE A 535 7.30 14.14 -7.08
CA PHE A 535 5.89 14.01 -7.45
C PHE A 535 5.36 15.29 -8.10
N ARG A 536 5.56 16.44 -7.46
CA ARG A 536 5.18 17.75 -8.00
C ARG A 536 5.87 18.03 -9.33
N HIS A 537 7.16 17.73 -9.43
CA HIS A 537 7.91 17.91 -10.66
C HIS A 537 7.38 17.02 -11.81
N CYS A 538 6.96 15.79 -11.51
CA CYS A 538 6.35 14.86 -12.46
C CYS A 538 5.03 15.40 -13.04
N LEU A 539 4.17 15.95 -12.18
CA LEU A 539 2.91 16.60 -12.60
C LEU A 539 3.18 17.84 -13.47
N GLU A 540 4.09 18.71 -13.06
CA GLU A 540 4.39 19.97 -13.75
C GLU A 540 5.05 19.76 -15.13
N THR A 541 6.00 18.84 -15.22
CA THR A 541 6.76 18.59 -16.46
C THR A 541 5.85 18.10 -17.57
N SER A 542 4.93 17.19 -17.22
CA SER A 542 3.96 16.64 -18.15
C SER A 542 2.88 17.67 -18.51
N ALA A 543 2.45 18.52 -17.57
CA ALA A 543 1.56 19.65 -17.86
C ALA A 543 2.20 20.64 -18.86
N LYS A 544 3.49 20.93 -18.72
CA LYS A 544 4.25 21.78 -19.67
C LYS A 544 4.37 21.12 -21.06
N ALA A 545 4.59 19.81 -21.12
CA ALA A 545 4.65 19.06 -22.38
C ALA A 545 3.29 19.00 -23.11
N LEU A 546 2.18 18.91 -22.37
CA LEU A 546 0.83 18.97 -22.94
C LEU A 546 0.49 20.39 -23.44
N ALA A 547 0.88 21.43 -22.70
CA ALA A 547 0.68 22.82 -23.09
C ALA A 547 1.48 23.20 -24.35
N SER A 548 2.71 22.71 -24.50
CA SER A 548 3.52 22.96 -25.71
C SER A 548 2.96 22.27 -26.96
N LYS A 549 2.34 21.08 -26.80
CA LYS A 549 1.68 20.35 -27.90
C LYS A 549 0.41 21.06 -28.41
N ASN A 550 -0.32 21.75 -27.54
CA ASN A 550 -1.47 22.56 -27.93
C ASN A 550 -1.09 23.96 -28.46
N GLY A 551 0.15 24.41 -28.24
CA GLY A 551 0.68 25.69 -28.71
C GLY A 551 1.26 25.67 -30.13
N SER A 552 1.46 24.50 -30.75
CA SER A 552 2.01 24.37 -32.11
C SER A 552 0.91 24.32 -33.18
N GLY A 553 -0.09 25.20 -33.07
CA GLY A 553 -1.07 25.47 -34.12
C GLY A 553 -0.64 26.71 -34.91
N GLY A 554 0.12 26.50 -35.99
CA GLY A 554 0.36 27.52 -37.01
C GLY A 554 1.79 28.06 -37.09
N HIS A 555 2.68 27.32 -37.76
CA HIS A 555 3.64 27.91 -38.69
C HIS A 555 3.98 26.88 -39.76
N GLY A 556 3.70 27.24 -41.02
CA GLY A 556 4.02 26.41 -42.17
C GLY A 556 5.53 26.25 -42.33
N PHE A 557 5.97 24.99 -42.38
CA PHE A 557 7.30 24.63 -42.88
C PHE A 557 7.22 24.38 -44.39
N PRO A 558 8.14 24.93 -45.20
CA PRO A 558 8.23 24.58 -46.60
C PRO A 558 8.99 23.25 -46.78
N GLY A 559 8.42 22.37 -47.62
CA GLY A 559 9.10 21.48 -48.57
C GLY A 559 10.38 20.74 -48.16
N VAL A 560 10.21 19.47 -47.80
CA VAL A 560 10.87 18.27 -48.38
C VAL A 560 12.34 18.37 -48.85
N ALA A 561 13.21 17.61 -48.18
CA ALA A 561 14.08 16.61 -48.82
C ALA A 561 14.57 15.59 -47.76
N LEU A 562 13.99 14.38 -47.80
CA LEU A 562 14.45 13.20 -47.07
C LEU A 562 15.09 12.22 -48.06
N VAL A 563 16.03 11.40 -47.54
CA VAL A 563 16.75 10.23 -48.12
C VAL A 563 18.20 10.54 -48.57
N PRO A 564 19.24 9.77 -48.15
CA PRO A 564 19.21 8.34 -47.79
C PRO A 564 19.84 7.94 -46.44
N LEU A 565 19.03 7.32 -45.57
CA LEU A 565 19.49 6.49 -44.44
C LEU A 565 19.13 5.00 -44.60
N MET A 566 18.62 4.60 -45.78
CA MET A 566 18.23 3.22 -46.10
C MET A 566 19.39 2.32 -46.56
N ALA A 567 20.57 2.88 -46.87
CA ALA A 567 21.73 2.08 -47.28
C ALA A 567 22.46 1.40 -46.10
N CYS A 568 22.38 1.98 -44.89
CA CYS A 568 23.06 1.42 -43.70
C CYS A 568 22.30 0.25 -43.07
N LEU A 569 20.97 0.16 -43.25
CA LEU A 569 20.16 -0.90 -42.67
C LEU A 569 20.32 -2.24 -43.40
N VAL A 570 20.55 -2.22 -44.72
CA VAL A 570 20.76 -3.45 -45.51
C VAL A 570 22.14 -4.07 -45.23
N ALA A 571 23.16 -3.25 -44.91
CA ALA A 571 24.49 -3.75 -44.55
C ALA A 571 24.55 -4.41 -43.17
N LEU A 572 23.72 -3.96 -42.21
CA LEU A 572 23.67 -4.53 -40.85
C LEU A 572 22.87 -5.85 -40.76
N VAL A 573 21.89 -6.05 -41.66
CA VAL A 573 21.14 -7.31 -41.72
C VAL A 573 21.97 -8.45 -42.32
N ASN A 574 22.81 -8.15 -43.32
CA ASN A 574 23.71 -9.15 -43.94
C ASN A 574 24.88 -9.58 -43.02
N PHE A 575 25.20 -8.81 -41.99
CA PHE A 575 26.25 -9.19 -41.03
C PHE A 575 25.76 -10.17 -39.95
N ARG A 576 24.44 -10.20 -39.67
CA ARG A 576 23.86 -11.12 -38.69
C ARG A 576 23.64 -12.53 -39.25
N THR A 577 23.39 -12.68 -40.54
CA THR A 577 23.20 -13.99 -41.18
C THR A 577 24.51 -14.77 -41.30
N ALA A 578 25.64 -14.10 -41.59
CA ALA A 578 26.95 -14.74 -41.69
C ALA A 578 27.50 -15.29 -40.36
N VAL A 579 27.13 -14.68 -39.22
CA VAL A 579 27.57 -15.15 -37.89
C VAL A 579 26.79 -16.39 -37.44
N VAL A 580 25.52 -16.52 -37.82
CA VAL A 580 24.69 -17.70 -37.48
C VAL A 580 25.13 -18.93 -38.28
N GLU A 581 25.52 -18.76 -39.56
CA GLU A 581 26.05 -19.86 -40.37
C GLU A 581 27.43 -20.35 -39.87
N ALA A 582 28.31 -19.46 -39.41
CA ALA A 582 29.61 -19.85 -38.86
C ALA A 582 29.51 -20.64 -37.54
N VAL A 583 28.50 -20.34 -36.71
CA VAL A 583 28.25 -21.07 -35.45
C VAL A 583 27.65 -22.45 -35.71
N MET A 584 26.77 -22.59 -36.71
CA MET A 584 26.17 -23.87 -37.09
C MET A 584 27.19 -24.84 -37.72
N VAL A 585 28.11 -24.34 -38.54
CA VAL A 585 29.19 -25.15 -39.13
C VAL A 585 30.17 -25.62 -38.05
N SER A 586 30.43 -24.80 -37.03
CA SER A 586 31.29 -25.16 -35.89
C SER A 586 30.68 -26.28 -35.03
N TRP A 587 29.34 -26.31 -34.87
CA TRP A 587 28.62 -27.38 -34.16
C TRP A 587 28.59 -28.70 -34.93
N LEU A 588 28.45 -28.66 -36.27
CA LEU A 588 28.49 -29.85 -37.12
C LEU A 588 29.87 -30.52 -37.15
N VAL A 589 30.95 -29.74 -37.14
CA VAL A 589 32.33 -30.25 -37.07
C VAL A 589 32.61 -30.93 -35.72
N VAL A 590 32.05 -30.41 -34.62
CA VAL A 590 32.18 -31.04 -33.28
C VAL A 590 31.42 -32.38 -33.21
N LEU A 591 30.25 -32.48 -33.86
CA LEU A 591 29.48 -33.73 -33.94
C LEU A 591 30.15 -34.79 -34.83
N GLN A 592 30.81 -34.39 -35.92
CA GLN A 592 31.56 -35.31 -36.78
C GLN A 592 32.85 -35.84 -36.14
N VAL A 593 33.52 -35.04 -35.30
CA VAL A 593 34.71 -35.49 -34.54
C VAL A 593 34.32 -36.42 -33.39
N ALA A 594 33.11 -36.31 -32.84
CA ALA A 594 32.59 -37.22 -31.82
C ALA A 594 32.10 -38.58 -32.38
N GLY A 595 31.70 -38.64 -33.66
CA GLY A 595 31.19 -39.87 -34.30
C GLY A 595 32.25 -40.81 -34.90
N GLY A 596 33.53 -40.46 -34.86
CA GLY A 596 34.60 -41.16 -35.58
C GLY A 596 35.25 -42.37 -34.89
N TRP A 597 34.73 -42.84 -33.75
CA TRP A 597 35.32 -43.96 -32.99
C TRP A 597 34.39 -45.18 -32.91
N ILE A 598 33.85 -45.64 -34.03
CA ILE A 598 33.31 -47.00 -34.14
C ILE A 598 33.70 -47.55 -35.51
N ALA A 599 34.78 -48.33 -35.56
CA ALA A 599 35.12 -49.17 -36.71
C ALA A 599 34.42 -50.54 -36.60
N PRO A 600 34.11 -51.21 -37.72
CA PRO A 600 33.17 -52.31 -37.78
C PRO A 600 33.85 -53.69 -37.70
N GLY A 601 33.23 -54.65 -37.03
CA GLY A 601 33.64 -56.05 -37.11
C GLY A 601 32.90 -56.95 -36.11
N GLY A 602 32.15 -57.93 -36.62
CA GLY A 602 31.61 -59.01 -35.79
C GLY A 602 30.28 -59.58 -36.28
N SER A 603 30.36 -60.52 -37.22
CA SER A 603 29.26 -61.41 -37.63
C SER A 603 28.65 -62.13 -36.44
N ILE A 604 27.31 -62.24 -36.39
CA ILE A 604 26.62 -63.28 -35.63
C ILE A 604 25.61 -63.98 -36.55
N VAL A 605 25.79 -65.30 -36.60
CA VAL A 605 24.98 -66.32 -37.24
C VAL A 605 23.81 -66.72 -36.34
N ALA A 606 22.62 -66.85 -36.91
CA ALA A 606 21.51 -67.74 -36.50
C ALA A 606 20.50 -67.71 -37.68
N GLY A 607 20.29 -68.76 -38.51
CA GLY A 607 19.59 -70.02 -38.22
C GLY A 607 18.07 -69.77 -38.08
N GLY A 608 17.13 -70.24 -38.91
CA GLY A 608 17.09 -71.11 -40.10
C GLY A 608 15.63 -71.24 -40.61
N HIS A 609 15.41 -72.05 -41.66
CA HIS A 609 14.14 -72.41 -42.33
C HIS A 609 13.43 -71.26 -43.08
N GLN A 610 13.05 -71.35 -44.35
CA GLN A 610 12.67 -72.46 -45.24
C GLN A 610 13.10 -72.16 -46.68
#